data_AF-A0A661IQJ6-F1
#
_entry.id   AF-A0A661IQJ6-F1
#
_cell.length_a   1.000
_cell.length_b   1.000
_cell.length_c   1.000
_cell.angle_alpha   90.00
_cell.angle_beta   90.00
_cell.angle_gamma   90.00
#
_symmetry.space_group_name_H-M   'P 1'
#
loop_
_entity.id
_entity.type
_entity.pdbx_description
1 polymer ?
#
loop_
_entity_poly.entity_id
_entity_poly.type
_entity_poly.pdbx_seq_one_letter_code
_entity_poly.pdbx_strand_id
1 'polypeptide(L)'
;MRVFVTDCEGPISKNDNAFELCCHFIPEGEKFFSLLSRYDDYLAYVERREGYKAGNTLRLIVPFLIAFGASDEAIERFSAENILILPRARESLRYILSLMPTFIISTSYEPYIRALSESLSFPVDRTYCTRLQLERFPLSQVERRRLRELAREIASLPMIDWPEGAQGKEDLGPHSRKAVERLDEIFWRE
;
A
#
# COMPACT_ATOMS: atom_id res chain seq x y z
N MET A 1 -24.52 5.56 -21.49
CA MET A 1 -23.40 4.62 -21.76
C MET A 1 -23.13 3.85 -20.49
N ARG A 2 -23.01 2.51 -20.54
CA ARG A 2 -22.66 1.70 -19.37
C ARG A 2 -21.15 1.44 -19.39
N VAL A 3 -20.51 1.48 -18.23
CA VAL A 3 -19.08 1.19 -18.04
C VAL A 3 -18.94 0.17 -16.92
N PHE A 4 -17.91 -0.67 -16.99
CA PHE A 4 -17.51 -1.54 -15.90
C PHE A 4 -16.23 -0.98 -15.26
N VAL A 5 -16.22 -0.91 -13.94
CA VAL A 5 -15.07 -0.44 -13.15
C VAL A 5 -14.83 -1.46 -12.06
N THR A 6 -13.58 -1.90 -11.94
CA THR A 6 -13.17 -2.87 -10.92
C THR A 6 -11.90 -2.41 -10.24
N ASP A 7 -11.74 -2.84 -9.00
CA ASP A 7 -10.45 -2.83 -8.34
C ASP A 7 -9.53 -3.90 -8.95
N CYS A 8 -8.23 -3.82 -8.63
CA CYS A 8 -7.21 -4.77 -9.00
C CYS A 8 -7.06 -5.88 -7.94
N GLU A 9 -6.62 -5.51 -6.74
CA GLU A 9 -6.32 -6.46 -5.66
C GLU A 9 -7.63 -6.98 -5.07
N GLY A 10 -7.84 -8.30 -5.12
CA GLY A 10 -9.08 -8.95 -4.66
C GLY A 10 -10.03 -9.37 -5.79
N PRO A 11 -10.39 -8.51 -6.78
CA PRO A 11 -11.18 -8.96 -7.93
C PRO A 11 -10.35 -9.59 -9.07
N ILE A 12 -9.11 -9.14 -9.27
CA ILE A 12 -8.26 -9.55 -10.40
C ILE A 12 -7.02 -10.31 -9.93
N SER A 13 -6.26 -9.75 -8.99
CA SER A 13 -5.08 -10.37 -8.42
C SER A 13 -5.33 -10.82 -6.98
N LYS A 14 -4.61 -11.85 -6.55
CA LYS A 14 -4.60 -12.32 -5.16
C LYS A 14 -3.57 -11.57 -4.31
N ASN A 15 -2.61 -10.90 -4.94
CA ASN A 15 -1.54 -10.19 -4.25
C ASN A 15 -2.07 -9.04 -3.39
N ASP A 16 -1.31 -8.73 -2.34
CA ASP A 16 -1.29 -7.41 -1.70
C ASP A 16 0.07 -6.82 -2.02
N ASN A 17 0.14 -5.96 -3.04
CA ASN A 17 1.42 -5.51 -3.58
C ASN A 17 2.18 -4.67 -2.54
N ALA A 18 1.49 -3.89 -1.74
CA ALA A 18 2.14 -3.03 -0.75
C ALA A 18 2.75 -3.86 0.40
N PHE A 19 2.02 -4.87 0.87
CA PHE A 19 2.52 -5.84 1.83
C PHE A 19 3.71 -6.63 1.29
N GLU A 20 3.59 -7.19 0.08
CA GLU A 20 4.63 -8.01 -0.54
C GLU A 20 5.93 -7.22 -0.76
N LEU A 21 5.84 -5.96 -1.18
CA LEU A 21 6.99 -5.07 -1.31
C LEU A 21 7.67 -4.80 0.04
N CYS A 22 6.89 -4.56 1.10
CA CYS A 22 7.46 -4.41 2.44
C CYS A 22 8.17 -5.68 2.89
N CYS A 23 7.56 -6.86 2.71
CA CYS A 23 8.17 -8.15 3.02
C CYS A 23 9.47 -8.41 2.23
N HIS A 24 9.53 -7.96 0.98
CA HIS A 24 10.70 -8.14 0.13
C HIS A 24 11.87 -7.22 0.50
N PHE A 25 11.60 -5.92 0.70
CA PHE A 25 12.65 -4.91 0.87
C PHE A 25 13.02 -4.62 2.33
N ILE A 26 12.08 -4.76 3.27
CA ILE A 26 12.23 -4.28 4.64
C ILE A 26 12.39 -5.48 5.60
N PRO A 27 13.44 -5.53 6.44
CA PRO A 27 13.53 -6.50 7.53
C PRO A 27 12.33 -6.42 8.46
N GLU A 28 11.72 -7.57 8.78
CA GLU A 28 10.45 -7.64 9.52
C GLU A 28 9.29 -6.88 8.82
N GLY A 29 9.34 -6.81 7.49
CA GLY A 29 8.39 -6.10 6.64
C GLY A 29 6.93 -6.48 6.87
N GLU A 30 6.64 -7.74 7.20
CA GLU A 30 5.30 -8.21 7.55
C GLU A 30 4.73 -7.47 8.76
N LYS A 31 5.49 -7.39 9.86
CA LYS A 31 5.06 -6.71 11.10
C LYS A 31 4.97 -5.20 10.88
N PHE A 32 5.99 -4.65 10.22
CA PHE A 32 6.05 -3.23 9.86
C PHE A 32 4.82 -2.82 9.05
N PHE A 33 4.51 -3.53 7.96
CA PHE A 33 3.37 -3.21 7.11
C PHE A 33 2.05 -3.41 7.84
N SER A 34 1.88 -4.52 8.55
CA SER A 34 0.63 -4.83 9.25
C SER A 34 0.28 -3.74 10.26
N LEU A 35 1.28 -3.24 11.01
CA LEU A 35 1.07 -2.14 11.95
C LEU A 35 0.69 -0.84 11.24
N LEU A 36 1.39 -0.47 10.15
CA LEU A 36 1.08 0.75 9.41
C LEU A 36 -0.28 0.69 8.69
N SER A 37 -0.68 -0.49 8.22
CA SER A 37 -2.00 -0.73 7.66
C SER A 37 -3.09 -0.56 8.71
N ARG A 38 -2.89 -1.11 9.92
CA ARG A 38 -3.80 -0.88 11.05
C ARG A 38 -3.85 0.58 11.49
N TYR A 39 -2.72 1.29 11.41
CA TYR A 39 -2.66 2.71 11.68
C TYR A 39 -3.41 3.53 10.62
N ASP A 40 -3.27 3.23 9.33
CA ASP A 40 -4.05 3.83 8.24
C ASP A 40 -5.57 3.68 8.47
N ASP A 41 -6.01 2.46 8.81
CA ASP A 41 -7.41 2.17 9.14
C ASP A 41 -7.89 2.98 10.36
N TYR A 42 -7.06 3.08 11.41
CA TYR A 42 -7.38 3.88 12.59
C TYR A 42 -7.57 5.36 12.20
N LEU A 43 -6.64 5.93 11.43
CA LEU A 43 -6.72 7.33 10.98
C LEU A 43 -7.96 7.58 10.12
N ALA A 44 -8.29 6.65 9.23
CA ALA A 44 -9.39 6.81 8.29
C ALA A 44 -10.78 6.58 8.91
N TYR A 45 -10.94 5.53 9.73
CA TYR A 45 -12.25 5.05 10.16
C TYR A 45 -12.58 5.35 11.61
N VAL A 46 -11.58 5.35 12.50
CA VAL A 46 -11.74 5.55 13.95
C VAL A 46 -11.61 7.03 14.29
N GLU A 47 -10.43 7.60 14.08
CA GLU A 47 -10.18 9.03 14.32
C GLU A 47 -10.88 9.91 13.27
N ARG A 48 -11.05 9.38 12.04
CA ARG A 48 -11.61 10.10 10.89
C ARG A 48 -10.87 11.42 10.66
N ARG A 49 -9.54 11.33 10.68
CA ARG A 49 -8.64 12.47 10.57
C ARG A 49 -9.00 13.31 9.36
N GLU A 50 -9.20 14.61 9.60
CA GLU A 50 -9.62 15.53 8.55
C GLU A 50 -8.63 15.51 7.36
N GLY A 51 -9.16 15.33 6.15
CA GLY A 51 -8.36 15.26 4.92
C GLY A 51 -7.62 13.94 4.69
N TYR A 52 -7.70 12.97 5.62
CA TYR A 52 -7.12 11.63 5.46
C TYR A 52 -8.09 10.68 4.72
N LYS A 53 -7.55 9.70 3.99
CA LYS A 53 -8.30 8.69 3.24
C LYS A 53 -7.69 7.32 3.49
N ALA A 54 -8.52 6.29 3.58
CA ALA A 54 -8.06 4.91 3.64
C ALA A 54 -7.27 4.53 2.40
N GLY A 55 -6.31 3.61 2.56
CA GLY A 55 -5.38 3.19 1.52
C GLY A 55 -4.12 4.06 1.42
N ASN A 56 -3.91 4.98 2.37
CA ASN A 56 -2.70 5.80 2.42
C ASN A 56 -1.51 5.03 3.01
N THR A 57 -1.67 3.79 3.46
CA THR A 57 -0.55 2.90 3.85
C THR A 57 0.57 2.90 2.80
N LEU A 58 0.22 2.86 1.51
CA LEU A 58 1.20 2.93 0.42
C LEU A 58 2.02 4.23 0.51
N ARG A 59 1.37 5.37 0.70
CA ARG A 59 2.07 6.65 0.88
C ARG A 59 3.00 6.64 2.09
N LEU A 60 2.59 6.02 3.21
CA LEU A 60 3.38 5.96 4.44
C LEU A 60 4.66 5.11 4.28
N ILE A 61 4.62 4.03 3.48
CA ILE A 61 5.76 3.10 3.35
C ILE A 61 6.83 3.56 2.34
N VAL A 62 6.51 4.48 1.42
CA VAL A 62 7.43 4.91 0.34
C VAL A 62 8.82 5.33 0.85
N PRO A 63 8.95 6.22 1.86
CA PRO A 63 10.27 6.64 2.33
C PRO A 63 11.12 5.45 2.81
N PHE A 64 10.48 4.47 3.45
CA PHE A 64 11.16 3.27 3.94
C PHE A 64 11.60 2.37 2.79
N LEU A 65 10.75 2.15 1.78
CA LEU A 65 11.13 1.39 0.58
C LEU A 65 12.40 1.99 -0.07
N ILE A 66 12.45 3.32 -0.25
CA ILE A 66 13.63 4.01 -0.79
C ILE A 66 14.85 3.81 0.12
N ALA A 67 14.67 3.95 1.44
CA ALA A 67 15.74 3.79 2.42
C ALA A 67 16.36 2.38 2.39
N PHE A 68 15.56 1.35 2.11
CA PHE A 68 16.00 -0.04 1.95
C PHE A 68 16.45 -0.40 0.53
N GLY A 69 16.42 0.54 -0.41
CA GLY A 69 17.03 0.37 -1.74
C GLY A 69 16.05 -0.07 -2.83
N ALA A 70 14.74 0.05 -2.60
CA ALA A 70 13.77 -0.06 -3.69
C ALA A 70 14.01 1.03 -4.74
N SER A 71 13.86 0.66 -6.01
CA SER A 71 13.84 1.53 -7.19
C SER A 71 12.58 1.23 -8.01
N ASP A 72 12.18 2.13 -8.91
CA ASP A 72 11.03 1.91 -9.79
C ASP A 72 11.21 0.60 -10.58
N GLU A 73 12.42 0.37 -11.11
CA GLU A 73 12.77 -0.86 -11.85
C GLU A 73 12.72 -2.12 -10.96
N ALA A 74 13.22 -2.03 -9.71
CA ALA A 74 13.21 -3.18 -8.80
C ALA A 74 11.78 -3.57 -8.40
N ILE A 75 10.91 -2.58 -8.20
CA ILE A 75 9.48 -2.81 -7.95
C ILE A 75 8.83 -3.44 -9.17
N GLU A 76 9.04 -2.90 -10.37
CA GLU A 76 8.45 -3.44 -11.60
C GLU A 76 8.84 -4.91 -11.84
N ARG A 77 10.13 -5.23 -11.70
CA ARG A 77 10.64 -6.59 -11.82
C ARG A 77 10.03 -7.52 -10.78
N PHE A 78 10.02 -7.11 -9.51
CA PHE A 78 9.41 -7.89 -8.44
C PHE A 78 7.93 -8.16 -8.71
N SER A 79 7.18 -7.14 -9.16
CA SER A 79 5.76 -7.28 -9.52
C SER A 79 5.58 -8.28 -10.66
N ALA A 80 6.33 -8.15 -11.76
CA ALA A 80 6.21 -9.04 -12.91
C ALA A 80 6.46 -10.51 -12.58
N GLU A 81 7.39 -10.79 -11.66
CA GLU A 81 7.76 -12.15 -11.24
C GLU A 81 6.75 -12.78 -10.27
N ASN A 82 5.96 -11.99 -9.55
CA ASN A 82 5.14 -12.46 -8.41
C ASN A 82 3.62 -12.26 -8.59
N ILE A 83 3.14 -11.78 -9.74
CA ILE A 83 1.70 -11.61 -9.98
C ILE A 83 0.95 -12.95 -9.93
N LEU A 84 -0.08 -13.00 -9.08
CA LEU A 84 -1.01 -14.11 -8.94
C LEU A 84 -2.40 -13.68 -9.39
N ILE A 85 -2.79 -14.05 -10.60
CA ILE A 85 -4.11 -13.78 -11.15
C ILE A 85 -5.16 -14.73 -10.56
N LEU A 86 -6.32 -14.18 -10.18
CA LEU A 86 -7.44 -14.99 -9.70
C LEU A 86 -7.98 -15.91 -10.80
N PRO A 87 -8.47 -17.11 -10.43
CA PRO A 87 -9.07 -18.02 -11.39
C PRO A 87 -10.15 -17.31 -12.21
N ARG A 88 -10.08 -17.46 -13.54
CA ARG A 88 -11.04 -16.90 -14.50
C ARG A 88 -11.07 -15.37 -14.60
N ALA A 89 -10.23 -14.63 -13.87
CA ALA A 89 -10.24 -13.16 -13.93
C ALA A 89 -9.87 -12.66 -15.33
N ARG A 90 -8.89 -13.28 -15.98
CA ARG A 90 -8.44 -12.93 -17.34
C ARG A 90 -9.54 -13.13 -18.38
N GLU A 91 -10.20 -14.28 -18.34
CA GLU A 91 -11.31 -14.63 -19.24
C GLU A 91 -12.50 -13.71 -19.02
N SER A 92 -12.83 -13.44 -17.75
CA SER A 92 -13.93 -12.55 -17.37
C SER A 92 -13.68 -11.12 -17.83
N LEU A 93 -12.49 -10.57 -17.58
CA LEU A 93 -12.12 -9.23 -18.04
C LEU A 93 -12.15 -9.12 -19.56
N ARG A 94 -11.63 -10.11 -20.28
CA ARG A 94 -11.66 -10.14 -21.74
C ARG A 94 -13.10 -10.17 -22.27
N TYR A 95 -13.97 -10.95 -21.65
CA TYR A 95 -15.38 -11.00 -22.01
C TYR A 95 -16.07 -9.66 -21.76
N ILE A 96 -15.87 -9.04 -20.59
CA ILE A 96 -16.49 -7.74 -20.27
C ILE A 96 -15.98 -6.64 -21.22
N LEU A 97 -14.67 -6.63 -21.52
CA LEU A 97 -14.04 -5.69 -22.46
C LEU A 97 -14.66 -5.74 -23.87
N SER A 98 -15.18 -6.90 -24.30
CA SER A 98 -15.86 -7.01 -25.61
C SER A 98 -17.29 -6.48 -25.60
N LEU A 99 -17.89 -6.33 -24.41
CA LEU A 99 -19.26 -5.86 -24.23
C LEU A 99 -19.35 -4.37 -23.92
N MET A 100 -18.39 -3.81 -23.18
CA MET A 100 -18.42 -2.42 -22.74
C MET A 100 -17.03 -1.87 -22.40
N PRO A 101 -16.88 -0.53 -22.30
CA PRO A 101 -15.68 0.06 -21.73
C PRO A 101 -15.45 -0.44 -20.30
N THR A 102 -14.23 -0.91 -20.05
CA THR A 102 -13.78 -1.46 -18.76
C THR A 102 -12.57 -0.68 -18.27
N PHE A 103 -12.56 -0.36 -16.98
CA PHE A 103 -11.47 0.35 -16.31
C PHE A 103 -11.04 -0.39 -15.04
N ILE A 104 -9.74 -0.32 -14.75
CA ILE A 104 -9.17 -0.77 -13.47
C ILE A 104 -8.82 0.49 -12.67
N ILE A 105 -9.32 0.61 -11.44
CA ILE A 105 -8.95 1.68 -10.50
C ILE A 105 -8.38 1.01 -9.27
N SER A 106 -7.08 1.20 -9.01
CA SER A 106 -6.37 0.53 -7.92
C SER A 106 -5.59 1.53 -7.07
N THR A 107 -5.42 1.24 -5.78
CA THR A 107 -4.46 1.94 -4.92
C THR A 107 -3.02 1.51 -5.20
N SER A 108 -2.77 0.33 -5.77
CA SER A 108 -1.42 -0.19 -6.05
C SER A 108 -0.58 0.76 -6.91
N TYR A 109 0.75 0.61 -6.84
CA TYR A 109 1.67 1.45 -7.62
C TYR A 109 1.61 1.16 -9.12
N GLU A 110 1.87 2.21 -9.91
CA GLU A 110 1.90 2.14 -11.37
C GLU A 110 2.80 1.01 -11.95
N PRO A 111 3.99 0.70 -11.41
CA PRO A 111 4.78 -0.44 -11.89
C PRO A 111 4.07 -1.78 -11.76
N TYR A 112 3.37 -2.03 -10.65
CA TYR A 112 2.58 -3.24 -10.46
C TYR A 112 1.44 -3.32 -11.48
N ILE A 113 0.74 -2.20 -11.70
CA ILE A 113 -0.38 -2.12 -12.65
C ILE A 113 0.08 -2.27 -14.10
N ARG A 114 1.29 -1.79 -14.45
CA ARG A 114 1.91 -2.05 -15.76
C ARG A 114 2.16 -3.55 -15.95
N ALA A 115 2.85 -4.20 -15.02
CA ALA A 115 3.13 -5.63 -15.07
C ALA A 115 1.83 -6.47 -15.12
N LEU A 116 0.83 -6.11 -14.31
CA LEU A 116 -0.48 -6.76 -14.32
C LEU A 116 -1.17 -6.60 -15.68
N SER A 117 -1.20 -5.38 -16.23
CA SER A 117 -1.86 -5.09 -17.51
C SER A 117 -1.22 -5.88 -18.65
N GLU A 118 0.11 -5.97 -18.69
CA GLU A 118 0.82 -6.82 -19.63
C GLU A 118 0.43 -8.29 -19.46
N SER A 119 0.43 -8.79 -18.22
CA SER A 119 0.02 -10.16 -17.90
C SER A 119 -1.42 -10.46 -18.32
N LEU A 120 -2.32 -9.48 -18.33
CA LEU A 120 -3.72 -9.66 -18.70
C LEU A 120 -4.01 -9.35 -20.16
N SER A 121 -3.05 -8.75 -20.87
CA SER A 121 -3.28 -8.06 -22.15
C SER A 121 -4.40 -7.01 -22.04
N PHE A 122 -4.39 -6.26 -20.93
CA PHE A 122 -5.34 -5.19 -20.63
C PHE A 122 -4.79 -3.82 -21.08
N PRO A 123 -5.61 -2.92 -21.65
CA PRO A 123 -5.14 -1.59 -22.07
C PRO A 123 -4.72 -0.72 -20.88
N VAL A 124 -3.43 -0.36 -20.81
CA VAL A 124 -2.86 0.45 -19.71
C VAL A 124 -3.50 1.84 -19.63
N ASP A 125 -3.92 2.42 -20.75
CA ASP A 125 -4.62 3.72 -20.83
C ASP A 125 -6.01 3.70 -20.17
N ARG A 126 -6.51 2.51 -19.80
CA ARG A 126 -7.75 2.31 -19.04
C ARG A 126 -7.50 1.94 -17.58
N THR A 127 -6.31 2.24 -17.08
CA THR A 127 -5.95 2.02 -15.68
C THR A 127 -5.74 3.35 -14.95
N TYR A 128 -6.20 3.41 -13.70
CA TYR A 128 -5.95 4.52 -12.78
C TYR A 128 -5.34 3.95 -11.51
N CYS A 129 -4.17 4.47 -11.13
CA CYS A 129 -3.38 3.91 -10.05
C CYS A 129 -2.51 4.97 -9.36
N THR A 130 -1.87 4.58 -8.25
CA THR A 130 -0.93 5.45 -7.54
C THR A 130 0.36 5.58 -8.36
N ARG A 131 0.62 6.79 -8.87
CA ARG A 131 1.88 7.09 -9.55
C ARG A 131 3.03 7.07 -8.55
N LEU A 132 4.06 6.29 -8.85
CA LEU A 132 5.27 6.17 -8.04
C LEU A 132 6.48 6.55 -8.90
N GLN A 133 7.37 7.38 -8.33
CA GLN A 133 8.62 7.81 -8.95
C GLN A 133 9.69 7.92 -7.87
N LEU A 134 10.23 6.77 -7.44
CA LEU A 134 11.13 6.70 -6.29
C LEU A 134 12.42 7.51 -6.48
N GLU A 135 12.98 7.48 -7.69
CA GLU A 135 14.25 8.13 -8.02
C GLU A 135 14.18 9.66 -7.97
N ARG A 136 12.97 10.24 -7.97
CA ARG A 136 12.78 11.69 -7.79
C ARG A 136 13.00 12.16 -6.36
N PHE A 137 13.07 11.23 -5.40
CA PHE A 137 13.21 11.52 -3.98
C PHE A 137 14.52 10.93 -3.42
N PRO A 138 15.68 11.48 -3.80
CA PRO A 138 16.96 10.99 -3.29
C PRO A 138 17.07 11.24 -1.79
N LEU A 139 17.33 10.17 -1.03
CA LEU A 139 17.61 10.25 0.40
C LEU A 139 19.12 10.28 0.66
N SER A 140 19.55 11.24 1.48
CA SER A 140 20.91 11.30 2.03
C SER A 140 21.21 10.07 2.89
N GLN A 141 22.50 9.81 3.14
CA GLN A 141 22.91 8.70 4.01
C GLN A 141 22.40 8.86 5.46
N VAL A 142 22.19 10.09 5.92
CA VAL A 142 21.64 10.37 7.25
C VAL A 142 20.17 9.98 7.31
N GLU A 143 19.36 10.45 6.35
CA GLU A 143 17.93 10.12 6.25
C GLU A 143 17.71 8.61 6.08
N ARG A 144 18.52 7.95 5.23
CA ARG A 144 18.46 6.50 5.05
C ARG A 144 18.70 5.76 6.36
N ARG A 145 19.70 6.17 7.15
CA ARG A 145 19.95 5.56 8.47
C ARG A 145 18.77 5.79 9.40
N ARG A 146 18.25 7.01 9.46
CA ARG A 146 17.12 7.36 10.33
C ARG A 146 15.86 6.56 9.99
N LEU A 147 15.51 6.46 8.71
CA LEU A 147 14.35 5.67 8.26
C LEU A 147 14.50 4.17 8.56
N ARG A 148 15.72 3.62 8.47
CA ARG A 148 15.98 2.22 8.85
C ARG A 148 15.87 1.99 10.36
N GLU A 149 16.27 2.96 11.17
CA GLU A 149 16.06 2.92 12.63
C GLU A 149 14.57 2.99 12.97
N LEU A 150 13.85 3.94 12.36
CA LEU A 150 12.41 4.08 12.50
C LEU A 150 11.66 2.82 12.05
N ALA A 151 12.06 2.17 10.95
CA ALA A 151 11.44 0.92 10.51
C ALA A 151 11.52 -0.18 11.58
N ARG A 152 12.70 -0.33 12.23
CA ARG A 152 12.89 -1.29 13.33
C ARG A 152 12.06 -0.90 14.55
N GLU A 153 12.01 0.40 14.87
CA GLU A 153 11.19 0.92 15.96
C GLU A 153 9.71 0.59 15.72
N ILE A 154 9.18 0.94 14.54
CA ILE A 154 7.81 0.67 14.12
C ILE A 154 7.50 -0.83 14.20
N ALA A 155 8.36 -1.69 13.66
CA ALA A 155 8.16 -3.14 13.71
C ALA A 155 8.16 -3.71 15.15
N SER A 156 8.70 -2.98 16.12
CA SER A 156 8.72 -3.37 17.54
C SER A 156 7.54 -2.85 18.36
N LEU A 157 6.75 -1.93 17.81
CA LEU A 157 5.57 -1.39 18.49
C LEU A 157 4.47 -2.45 18.60
N PRO A 158 3.62 -2.38 19.66
CA PRO A 158 2.48 -3.28 19.78
C PRO A 158 1.47 -3.04 18.66
N MET A 159 0.81 -4.10 18.22
CA MET A 159 -0.26 -3.99 17.22
C MET A 159 -1.38 -3.06 17.71
N ILE A 160 -1.90 -2.24 16.80
CA ILE A 160 -3.01 -1.33 17.09
C ILE A 160 -4.32 -2.11 17.00
N ASP A 161 -5.08 -2.04 18.08
CA ASP A 161 -6.43 -2.56 18.16
C ASP A 161 -7.34 -1.58 18.90
N TRP A 162 -8.64 -1.67 18.65
CA TRP A 162 -9.64 -0.76 19.22
C TRP A 162 -10.98 -1.47 19.44
N PRO A 163 -11.73 -1.09 20.49
CA PRO A 163 -13.06 -1.64 20.71
C PRO A 163 -14.03 -1.17 19.62
N GLU A 164 -15.11 -1.95 19.44
CA GLU A 164 -16.21 -1.55 18.55
C GLU A 164 -16.79 -0.20 19.01
N GLY A 165 -16.98 0.72 18.06
CA GLY A 165 -17.51 2.05 18.33
C GLY A 165 -16.50 3.09 18.83
N ALA A 166 -15.20 2.75 18.89
CA ALA A 166 -14.15 3.73 19.17
C ALA A 166 -14.22 4.94 18.21
N GLN A 167 -14.01 6.14 18.74
CA GLN A 167 -14.07 7.41 18.01
C GLN A 167 -12.74 8.18 18.05
N GLY A 168 -11.74 7.68 18.78
CA GLY A 168 -10.41 8.26 18.78
C GLY A 168 -9.47 7.62 19.79
N LYS A 169 -8.31 8.23 19.95
CA LYS A 169 -7.20 7.71 20.76
C LYS A 169 -7.55 7.47 22.24
N GLU A 170 -8.51 8.22 22.77
CA GLU A 170 -8.94 8.11 24.17
C GLU A 170 -9.71 6.83 24.45
N ASP A 171 -10.25 6.18 23.42
CA ASP A 171 -10.95 4.89 23.51
C ASP A 171 -10.00 3.69 23.37
N LEU A 172 -8.74 3.94 23.03
CA LEU A 172 -7.74 2.89 22.83
C LEU A 172 -7.15 2.43 24.16
N GLY A 173 -6.85 1.12 24.23
CA GLY A 173 -6.06 0.54 25.31
C GLY A 173 -4.63 1.13 25.36
N PRO A 174 -3.94 1.06 26.52
CA PRO A 174 -2.67 1.77 26.74
C PRO A 174 -1.58 1.44 25.69
N HIS A 175 -1.51 0.19 25.24
CA HIS A 175 -0.53 -0.24 24.24
C HIS A 175 -0.81 0.35 22.86
N SER A 176 -2.05 0.26 22.37
CA SER A 176 -2.43 0.79 21.06
C SER A 176 -2.41 2.31 21.03
N ARG A 177 -2.81 2.97 22.13
CA ARG A 177 -2.66 4.43 22.28
C ARG A 177 -1.21 4.87 22.12
N LYS A 178 -0.29 4.21 22.84
CA LYS A 178 1.14 4.51 22.75
C LYS A 178 1.70 4.29 21.34
N ALA A 179 1.26 3.24 20.65
CA ALA A 179 1.66 3.00 19.26
C ALA A 179 1.15 4.11 18.34
N VAL A 180 -0.13 4.48 18.42
CA VAL A 180 -0.73 5.57 17.63
C VAL A 180 -0.01 6.89 17.88
N GLU A 181 0.23 7.26 19.14
CA GLU A 181 0.94 8.50 19.49
C GLU A 181 2.35 8.52 18.92
N ARG A 182 3.07 7.39 18.98
CA ARG A 182 4.43 7.32 18.43
C ARG A 182 4.43 7.39 16.91
N LEU A 183 3.50 6.73 16.23
CA LEU A 183 3.36 6.83 14.79
C LEU A 183 2.94 8.25 14.38
N ASP A 184 2.12 8.93 15.19
CA ASP A 184 1.76 10.32 14.95
C ASP A 184 2.97 11.26 14.98
N GLU A 185 3.89 11.04 15.92
CA GLU A 185 5.15 11.78 15.97
C GLU A 185 5.99 11.52 14.72
N ILE A 186 6.17 10.25 14.34
CA ILE A 186 7.00 9.86 13.20
C ILE A 186 6.50 10.44 11.88
N PHE A 187 5.18 10.42 11.64
CA PHE A 187 4.62 10.78 10.33
C PHE A 187 4.19 12.23 10.17
N TRP A 188 3.96 12.95 11.28
CA TRP A 188 3.37 14.30 11.23
C TRP A 188 4.16 15.36 11.97
N ARG A 189 5.23 15.01 12.68
CA ARG A 189 6.03 15.97 13.47
C ARG A 189 7.54 15.89 13.22
N GLU A 190 8.05 14.72 12.87
CA GLU A 190 9.45 14.51 12.44
C GLU A 190 9.63 14.82 10.95
#